data_AF-A0AAW6Y2E0-F1
#
_entry.id   AF-A0AAW6Y2E0-F1
#
_cell.length_a   1.000
_cell.length_b   1.000
_cell.length_c   1.000
_cell.angle_alpha   90.00
_cell.angle_beta   90.00
_cell.angle_gamma   90.00
#
_symmetry.space_group_name_H-M   'P 1'
#
loop_
_entity.id
_entity.type
_entity.pdbx_description
1 polymer ?
#
loop_
_entity_poly.entity_id
_entity_poly.type
_entity_poly.pdbx_seq_one_letter_code
_entity_poly.pdbx_strand_id
1 'polypeptide(L)'
;SPWAVSEACLDNGAHLVAAICKFYGLGRPQWGKNVFGHKNFSATACPASLAGSQHAAYMSRAQSWYDQMSGSAPAPAPAAPNIDALADAVIRGEYGNGEERKLRLGANYAAVQARVNEKLSGNAPAAKPAGPNIDALADAVIRGDYGNGEERKRRL
;
A
#
# COMPACT_ATOMS: atom_id res chain seq x y z
N SER A 1 13.96 -31.15 -10.21
CA SER A 1 13.74 -30.09 -9.21
C SER A 1 15.08 -29.70 -8.63
N PRO A 2 15.47 -28.41 -8.57
CA PRO A 2 16.69 -28.04 -7.83
C PRO A 2 16.53 -28.49 -6.37
N TRP A 3 17.62 -28.96 -5.77
CA TRP A 3 17.61 -29.52 -4.42
C TRP A 3 17.07 -28.51 -3.41
N ALA A 4 15.98 -28.84 -2.73
CA ALA A 4 15.43 -28.00 -1.68
C ALA A 4 16.32 -28.11 -0.43
N VAL A 5 16.74 -26.96 0.08
CA VAL A 5 17.44 -26.87 1.36
C VAL A 5 16.42 -27.18 2.47
N SER A 6 16.82 -27.95 3.48
CA SER A 6 15.92 -28.28 4.60
C SER A 6 15.55 -27.03 5.40
N GLU A 7 14.39 -27.08 6.06
CA GLU A 7 13.90 -25.96 6.89
C GLU A 7 14.88 -25.57 8.00
N ALA A 8 15.49 -26.56 8.67
CA ALA A 8 16.52 -26.34 9.68
C ALA A 8 17.77 -25.67 9.10
N CYS A 9 18.18 -26.04 7.88
CA CYS A 9 19.34 -25.42 7.23
C CYS A 9 19.04 -23.98 6.79
N LEU A 10 17.81 -23.73 6.28
CA LEU A 10 17.36 -22.37 5.99
C LEU A 10 17.36 -21.48 7.23
N ASP A 11 16.83 -21.98 8.35
CA ASP A 11 16.74 -21.21 9.59
C ASP A 11 18.13 -20.91 10.18
N ASN A 12 18.99 -21.93 10.30
CA ASN A 12 20.36 -21.75 10.79
C ASN A 12 21.17 -20.79 9.89
N GLY A 13 21.03 -20.93 8.57
CA GLY A 13 21.69 -20.04 7.63
C GLY A 13 21.17 -18.61 7.74
N ALA A 14 19.87 -18.41 7.90
CA ALA A 14 19.25 -17.10 8.04
C ALA A 14 19.65 -16.42 9.36
N HIS A 15 19.73 -17.20 10.44
CA HIS A 15 20.21 -16.76 11.74
C HIS A 15 21.67 -16.28 11.66
N LEU A 16 22.53 -17.02 10.97
CA LEU A 16 23.92 -16.61 10.73
C LEU A 16 24.00 -15.29 9.93
N VAL A 17 23.23 -15.16 8.85
CA VAL A 17 23.20 -13.91 8.06
C VAL A 17 22.76 -12.73 8.91
N ALA A 18 21.75 -12.90 9.76
CA ALA A 18 21.31 -11.88 10.69
C ALA A 18 22.42 -11.45 11.67
N ALA A 19 23.11 -12.44 12.26
CA ALA A 19 24.21 -12.20 13.19
C ALA A 19 25.35 -11.42 12.53
N ILE A 20 25.76 -11.81 11.31
CA ILE A 20 26.79 -11.11 10.52
C ILE A 20 26.35 -9.67 10.24
N CYS A 21 25.12 -9.49 9.76
CA CYS A 21 24.61 -8.15 9.45
C CYS A 21 24.60 -7.23 10.68
N LYS A 22 24.21 -7.76 11.85
CA LYS A 22 24.22 -7.00 13.10
C LYS A 22 25.65 -6.70 13.56
N PHE A 23 26.50 -7.72 13.61
CA PHE A 23 27.86 -7.62 14.14
C PHE A 23 28.71 -6.60 13.37
N TYR A 24 28.59 -6.59 12.04
CA TYR A 24 29.34 -5.66 11.18
C TYR A 24 28.59 -4.36 10.88
N GLY A 25 27.40 -4.13 11.46
CA GLY A 25 26.63 -2.91 11.23
C GLY A 25 26.15 -2.73 9.78
N LEU A 26 25.93 -3.82 9.05
CA LEU A 26 25.52 -3.82 7.63
C LEU A 26 24.02 -3.49 7.43
N GLY A 27 23.31 -3.25 8.53
CA GLY A 27 21.87 -2.98 8.54
C GLY A 27 21.03 -4.25 8.33
N ARG A 28 19.71 -4.06 8.27
CA ARG A 28 18.74 -5.16 8.19
C ARG A 28 18.93 -6.00 6.91
N PRO A 29 18.97 -7.35 6.98
CA PRO A 29 19.22 -8.22 5.83
C PRO A 29 18.24 -7.99 4.67
N GLN A 30 18.80 -7.65 3.51
CA GLN A 30 18.10 -7.33 2.26
C GLN A 30 18.88 -7.90 1.08
N TRP A 31 18.21 -8.77 0.33
CA TRP A 31 18.78 -9.37 -0.85
C TRP A 31 19.10 -8.31 -1.91
N GLY A 32 20.28 -8.42 -2.53
CA GLY A 32 20.77 -7.46 -3.52
C GLY A 32 21.23 -6.12 -2.94
N LYS A 33 21.22 -5.94 -1.61
CA LYS A 33 21.75 -4.72 -0.96
C LYS A 33 22.92 -5.03 -0.04
N ASN A 34 22.71 -5.91 0.93
CA ASN A 34 23.73 -6.36 1.89
C ASN A 34 23.81 -7.89 1.98
N VAL A 35 22.89 -8.61 1.33
CA VAL A 35 22.94 -10.07 1.16
C VAL A 35 22.95 -10.37 -0.34
N PHE A 36 23.93 -11.14 -0.82
CA PHE A 36 24.11 -11.47 -2.23
C PHE A 36 24.34 -12.96 -2.42
N GLY A 37 23.87 -13.51 -3.53
CA GLY A 37 24.13 -14.89 -3.91
C GLY A 37 25.49 -15.05 -4.59
N HIS A 38 26.07 -16.25 -4.56
CA HIS A 38 27.37 -16.50 -5.19
C HIS A 38 27.37 -16.20 -6.71
N LYS A 39 26.25 -16.43 -7.40
CA LYS A 39 26.05 -16.05 -8.81
C LYS A 39 26.27 -14.58 -9.13
N ASN A 40 26.19 -13.70 -8.13
CA ASN A 40 26.41 -12.26 -8.31
C ASN A 40 27.90 -11.92 -8.47
N PHE A 41 28.81 -12.80 -8.05
CA PHE A 41 30.26 -12.56 -8.07
C PHE A 41 31.01 -13.56 -8.95
N SER A 42 30.45 -14.73 -9.16
CA SER A 42 31.04 -15.81 -9.96
C SER A 42 30.03 -16.34 -10.95
N ALA A 43 30.49 -16.77 -12.13
CA ALA A 43 29.66 -17.48 -13.10
C ALA A 43 29.32 -18.89 -12.58
N THR A 44 28.34 -18.96 -11.67
CA THR A 44 27.90 -20.20 -11.02
C THR A 44 26.38 -20.22 -10.89
N ALA A 45 25.80 -21.42 -10.87
CA ALA A 45 24.38 -21.63 -10.58
C ALA A 45 24.05 -21.48 -9.07
N CYS A 46 25.06 -21.44 -8.21
CA CYS A 46 24.88 -21.27 -6.77
C CYS A 46 24.35 -19.87 -6.42
N PRO A 47 23.41 -19.73 -5.49
CA PRO A 47 22.99 -20.72 -4.49
C PRO A 47 21.70 -21.49 -4.86
N ALA A 48 21.42 -21.70 -6.16
CA ALA A 48 20.28 -22.48 -6.65
C ALA A 48 18.94 -22.10 -6.00
N SER A 49 18.34 -23.00 -5.20
CA SER A 49 17.04 -22.82 -4.55
C SER A 49 16.97 -21.60 -3.63
N LEU A 50 18.07 -21.23 -2.98
CA LEU A 50 18.14 -20.04 -2.12
C LEU A 50 18.05 -18.72 -2.89
N ALA A 51 18.50 -18.69 -4.15
CA ALA A 51 18.32 -17.52 -5.03
C ALA A 51 17.07 -17.65 -5.91
N GLY A 52 16.33 -18.76 -5.77
CA GLY A 52 15.10 -19.07 -6.48
C GLY A 52 13.93 -19.23 -5.49
N SER A 53 13.36 -20.44 -5.42
CA SER A 53 12.12 -20.72 -4.70
C SER A 53 12.16 -20.50 -3.19
N GLN A 54 13.33 -20.63 -2.55
CA GLN A 54 13.47 -20.51 -1.09
C GLN A 54 14.00 -19.14 -0.64
N HIS A 55 14.26 -18.23 -1.58
CA HIS A 55 14.76 -16.88 -1.31
C HIS A 55 13.86 -16.16 -0.30
N ALA A 56 12.57 -16.04 -0.60
CA ALA A 56 11.65 -15.24 0.22
C ALA A 56 11.57 -15.77 1.66
N ALA A 57 11.48 -17.09 1.83
CA ALA A 57 11.46 -17.73 3.14
C ALA A 57 12.77 -17.50 3.91
N TYR A 58 13.92 -17.66 3.25
CA TYR A 58 15.23 -17.43 3.84
C TYR A 58 15.43 -15.98 4.30
N MET A 59 15.08 -15.00 3.45
CA MET A 59 15.21 -13.59 3.79
C MET A 59 14.24 -13.14 4.88
N SER A 60 13.02 -13.68 4.90
CA SER A 60 12.05 -13.42 5.96
C SER A 60 12.59 -13.87 7.33
N ARG A 61 13.17 -15.08 7.40
CA ARG A 61 13.83 -15.59 8.61
C ARG A 61 15.02 -14.75 9.02
N ALA A 62 15.86 -14.33 8.07
CA ALA A 62 17.05 -13.55 8.37
C ALA A 62 16.66 -12.18 8.95
N GLN A 63 15.61 -11.57 8.41
CA GLN A 63 15.05 -10.34 8.94
C GLN A 63 14.46 -10.54 10.34
N SER A 64 13.68 -11.60 10.58
CA SER A 64 13.12 -11.86 11.91
C SER A 64 14.19 -12.11 12.97
N TRP A 65 15.27 -12.81 12.62
CA TRP A 65 16.41 -13.01 13.53
C TRP A 65 17.15 -11.70 13.82
N TYR A 66 17.34 -10.87 12.80
CA TYR A 66 17.99 -9.57 12.95
C TYR A 66 17.18 -8.65 13.87
N ASP A 67 15.86 -8.60 13.67
CA ASP A 67 14.93 -7.80 14.46
C ASP A 67 14.93 -8.26 15.93
N GLN A 68 14.90 -9.57 16.17
CA GLN A 68 15.02 -10.16 17.52
C GLN A 68 16.36 -9.81 18.20
N MET A 69 17.48 -9.90 17.48
CA MET A 69 18.79 -9.59 18.04
C MET A 69 18.99 -8.09 18.31
N SER A 70 18.46 -7.23 17.45
CA SER A 70 18.70 -5.79 17.51
C SER A 70 17.77 -5.07 18.49
N GLY A 71 16.77 -5.76 19.04
CA GLY A 71 15.68 -5.13 19.79
C GLY A 71 14.86 -4.16 18.93
N SER A 72 15.13 -4.12 17.62
CA SER A 72 14.40 -3.31 16.66
C SER A 72 13.24 -4.15 16.18
N ALA A 73 12.05 -3.92 16.73
CA ALA A 73 10.83 -4.41 16.09
C ALA A 73 10.81 -3.91 14.64
N PRO A 74 10.45 -4.74 13.65
CA PRO A 74 10.36 -4.27 12.28
C PRO A 74 9.43 -3.06 12.24
N ALA A 75 9.90 -1.97 11.64
CA ALA A 75 9.00 -0.89 11.26
C ALA A 75 7.88 -1.54 10.44
N PRO A 76 6.59 -1.31 10.77
CA PRO A 76 5.51 -1.93 10.05
C PRO A 76 5.72 -1.67 8.56
N ALA A 77 5.59 -2.72 7.74
CA ALA A 77 5.57 -2.56 6.29
C ALA A 77 4.62 -1.39 5.96
N PRO A 78 4.97 -0.48 5.02
CA PRO A 78 4.11 0.65 4.72
C PRO A 78 2.71 0.11 4.48
N ALA A 79 1.80 0.46 5.38
CA ALA A 79 0.44 -0.04 5.34
C ALA A 79 -0.10 0.29 3.95
N ALA A 80 -0.71 -0.70 3.28
CA ALA A 80 -1.44 -0.42 2.07
C ALA A 80 -2.37 0.77 2.36
N PRO A 81 -2.38 1.82 1.50
CA PRO A 81 -3.16 3.01 1.76
C PRO A 81 -4.59 2.59 2.09
N ASN A 82 -5.09 3.05 3.24
CA ASN A 82 -6.43 2.69 3.70
C ASN A 82 -7.45 3.40 2.78
N ILE A 83 -7.85 2.69 1.72
CA ILE A 83 -8.76 3.20 0.68
C ILE A 83 -10.09 3.66 1.28
N ASP A 84 -10.56 3.02 2.34
CA ASP A 84 -11.80 3.40 3.04
C ASP A 84 -11.65 4.75 3.73
N ALA A 85 -10.55 4.97 4.45
CA ALA A 85 -10.27 6.25 5.10
C ALA A 85 -10.08 7.39 4.09
N LEU A 86 -9.42 7.10 2.95
CA LEU A 86 -9.28 8.04 1.85
C LEU A 86 -10.62 8.38 1.19
N ALA A 87 -11.50 7.39 1.00
CA ALA A 87 -12.84 7.60 0.45
C ALA A 87 -13.71 8.46 1.37
N ASP A 88 -13.65 8.23 2.68
CA ASP A 88 -14.37 9.06 3.65
C ASP A 88 -13.85 10.51 3.65
N ALA A 89 -12.54 10.71 3.55
CA ALA A 89 -11.94 12.05 3.44
C ALA A 89 -12.32 12.76 2.13
N VAL A 90 -12.49 12.02 1.03
CA VAL A 90 -13.01 12.55 -0.23
C VAL A 90 -14.48 12.96 -0.12
N ILE A 91 -15.31 12.15 0.53
CA ILE A 91 -16.73 12.48 0.79
C ILE A 91 -16.85 13.72 1.68
N ARG A 92 -15.94 13.88 2.67
CA ARG A 92 -15.83 15.10 3.50
C ARG A 92 -15.28 16.32 2.74
N GLY A 93 -14.77 16.15 1.52
CA GLY A 93 -14.27 17.25 0.69
C GLY A 93 -12.80 17.64 0.93
N GLU A 94 -12.05 16.89 1.73
CA GLU A 94 -10.66 17.22 2.09
C GLU A 94 -9.67 17.17 0.89
N TYR A 95 -10.07 16.46 -0.16
CA TYR A 95 -9.26 16.26 -1.36
C TYR A 95 -9.62 17.22 -2.51
N GLY A 96 -10.53 18.17 -2.29
CA GLY A 96 -10.98 19.07 -3.35
C GLY A 96 -11.78 18.35 -4.45
N ASN A 97 -11.91 19.00 -5.60
CA ASN A 97 -12.78 18.55 -6.70
C ASN A 97 -12.01 18.36 -8.01
N GLY A 98 -12.45 17.41 -8.84
CA GLY A 98 -11.90 17.17 -10.17
C GLY A 98 -10.41 16.84 -10.18
N GLU A 99 -9.62 17.63 -10.92
CA GLU A 99 -8.18 17.42 -11.12
C GLU A 99 -7.35 17.59 -9.84
N GLU A 100 -7.78 18.44 -8.89
CA GLU A 100 -7.10 18.60 -7.59
C GLU A 100 -7.15 17.30 -6.78
N ARG A 101 -8.31 16.64 -6.77
CA ARG A 101 -8.51 15.35 -6.12
C ARG A 101 -7.66 14.26 -6.75
N LYS A 102 -7.60 14.25 -8.09
CA LYS A 102 -6.80 13.29 -8.86
C LYS A 102 -5.30 13.47 -8.61
N LEU A 103 -4.82 14.72 -8.56
CA LEU A 103 -3.42 15.02 -8.25
C LEU A 103 -3.05 14.59 -6.83
N ARG A 104 -3.92 14.85 -5.85
CA ARG A 104 -3.69 14.51 -4.43
C ARG A 104 -3.76 13.01 -4.13
N LEU A 105 -4.68 12.28 -4.76
CA LEU A 105 -4.82 10.82 -4.55
C LEU A 105 -3.84 10.01 -5.42
N GLY A 106 -3.38 10.57 -6.55
CA GLY A 106 -2.43 9.93 -7.44
C GLY A 106 -2.86 8.52 -7.86
N ALA A 107 -1.98 7.53 -7.64
CA ALA A 107 -2.25 6.14 -7.96
C ALA A 107 -3.46 5.53 -7.23
N ASN A 108 -3.85 6.11 -6.08
CA ASN A 108 -4.99 5.64 -5.30
C ASN A 108 -6.33 6.18 -5.82
N TYR A 109 -6.33 7.15 -6.74
CA TYR A 109 -7.55 7.81 -7.22
C TYR A 109 -8.61 6.82 -7.70
N ALA A 110 -8.23 5.84 -8.53
CA ALA A 110 -9.18 4.88 -9.09
C ALA A 110 -9.84 4.02 -8.00
N ALA A 111 -9.06 3.51 -7.05
CA ALA A 111 -9.55 2.70 -5.95
C ALA A 111 -10.43 3.50 -4.98
N VAL A 112 -10.01 4.73 -4.65
CA VAL A 112 -10.74 5.63 -3.75
C VAL A 112 -12.04 6.09 -4.39
N GLN A 113 -12.05 6.43 -5.68
CA GLN A 113 -13.26 6.86 -6.38
C GLN A 113 -14.29 5.72 -6.49
N ALA A 114 -13.84 4.49 -6.77
CA ALA A 114 -14.72 3.31 -6.76
C ALA A 114 -15.38 3.14 -5.38
N ARG A 115 -14.58 3.28 -4.31
CA ARG A 115 -15.08 3.17 -2.93
C ARG A 115 -16.03 4.29 -2.51
N VAL A 116 -15.78 5.53 -2.96
CA VAL A 116 -16.71 6.66 -2.78
C VAL A 116 -18.04 6.38 -3.47
N ASN A 117 -18.00 5.86 -4.70
CA ASN A 117 -19.21 5.51 -5.45
C ASN A 117 -20.01 4.42 -4.72
N GLU A 118 -19.35 3.40 -4.18
CA GLU A 118 -20.01 2.37 -3.36
C GLU A 118 -20.69 2.96 -2.11
N LYS A 119 -19.97 3.81 -1.35
CA LYS A 119 -20.49 4.45 -0.13
C LYS A 119 -21.69 5.36 -0.41
N LEU A 120 -21.67 6.09 -1.52
CA LEU A 120 -22.78 6.96 -1.93
C LEU A 120 -23.95 6.19 -2.56
N SER A 121 -23.68 5.06 -3.24
CA SER A 121 -24.74 4.22 -3.81
C SER A 121 -25.48 3.40 -2.76
N GLY A 122 -24.85 3.10 -1.61
CA GLY A 122 -25.44 2.35 -0.51
C GLY A 122 -26.37 3.14 0.42
N ASN A 123 -26.51 4.46 0.22
CA ASN A 123 -27.22 5.35 1.17
C ASN A 123 -28.43 6.07 0.55
N ALA A 124 -29.20 5.40 -0.31
CA ALA A 124 -30.48 5.91 -0.80
C ALA A 124 -31.58 5.68 0.25
N PRO A 125 -32.20 6.74 0.84
CA PRO A 125 -33.41 6.58 1.60
C PRO A 125 -34.60 6.36 0.65
N ALA A 126 -35.46 5.40 1.00
CA ALA A 126 -36.74 5.22 0.33
C ALA A 126 -37.74 6.32 0.78
N ALA A 127 -38.45 6.86 -0.22
CA ALA A 127 -39.74 7.58 -0.20
C ALA A 127 -39.73 9.09 -0.56
N LYS A 128 -40.70 9.45 -1.41
CA LYS A 128 -40.98 10.71 -2.16
C LYS A 128 -42.50 11.04 -1.97
N PRO A 129 -43.10 12.22 -2.33
CA PRO A 129 -42.65 13.63 -2.52
C PRO A 129 -43.50 14.69 -1.75
N ALA A 130 -43.11 15.98 -1.76
CA ALA A 130 -43.90 17.10 -2.33
C ALA A 130 -43.25 18.49 -2.08
N GLY A 131 -43.01 19.27 -3.13
CA GLY A 131 -42.60 20.69 -3.08
C GLY A 131 -41.46 21.02 -4.05
N PRO A 132 -41.28 22.30 -4.48
CA PRO A 132 -40.17 22.72 -5.35
C PRO A 132 -38.85 22.30 -4.71
N ASN A 133 -38.15 21.37 -5.37
CA ASN A 133 -37.17 20.51 -4.72
C ASN A 133 -35.83 21.23 -4.55
N ILE A 134 -35.73 22.06 -3.51
CA ILE A 134 -34.50 22.75 -3.08
C ILE A 134 -33.39 21.72 -2.80
N ASP A 135 -33.74 20.51 -2.35
CA ASP A 135 -32.77 19.44 -2.11
C ASP A 135 -32.17 18.91 -3.41
N ALA A 136 -32.96 18.78 -4.48
CA ALA A 136 -32.42 18.42 -5.79
C ALA A 136 -31.50 19.52 -6.37
N LEU A 137 -31.77 20.79 -6.05
CA LEU A 137 -30.90 21.90 -6.44
C LEU A 137 -29.60 21.86 -5.62
N ALA A 138 -29.70 21.62 -4.31
CA ALA A 138 -28.55 21.46 -3.42
C ALA A 138 -27.69 20.26 -3.85
N ASP A 139 -28.30 19.13 -4.18
CA ASP A 139 -27.61 17.94 -4.68
C ASP A 139 -26.93 18.20 -6.03
N ALA A 140 -27.57 18.92 -6.95
CA ALA A 140 -26.98 19.28 -8.24
C ALA A 140 -25.81 20.27 -8.07
N VAL A 141 -25.88 21.18 -7.09
CA VAL A 141 -24.78 22.09 -6.73
C VAL A 141 -23.63 21.33 -6.04
N ILE A 142 -23.94 20.38 -5.15
CA ILE A 142 -22.98 19.52 -4.45
C ILE A 142 -22.28 18.58 -5.44
N ARG A 143 -23.00 18.11 -6.47
CA ARG A 143 -22.48 17.31 -7.58
C ARG A 143 -21.67 18.12 -8.59
N GLY A 144 -21.82 19.45 -8.59
CA GLY A 144 -21.04 20.38 -9.41
C GLY A 144 -21.70 20.78 -10.73
N ASP A 145 -22.98 20.49 -10.93
CA ASP A 145 -23.71 20.72 -12.19
C ASP A 145 -23.88 22.22 -12.52
N TYR A 146 -23.66 23.11 -11.54
CA TYR A 146 -23.76 24.57 -11.66
C TYR A 146 -22.39 25.29 -11.73
N GLY A 147 -21.27 24.57 -11.85
CA GLY A 147 -19.94 25.18 -11.91
C GLY A 147 -19.43 25.69 -10.57
N ASN A 148 -18.30 26.43 -10.57
CA ASN A 148 -17.60 26.87 -9.36
C ASN A 148 -17.55 28.40 -9.26
N GLY A 149 -17.79 28.96 -8.06
CA GLY A 149 -17.63 30.40 -7.79
C GLY A 149 -18.67 31.29 -8.48
N GLU A 150 -18.22 32.31 -9.22
CA GLU A 150 -19.09 33.29 -9.89
C GLU A 150 -19.96 32.67 -11.00
N GLU A 151 -19.52 31.58 -11.60
CA GLU A 151 -20.31 30.83 -12.59
C GLU A 151 -21.54 30.17 -11.96
N ARG A 152 -21.41 29.71 -10.70
CA ARG A 152 -22.51 29.16 -9.92
C ARG A 152 -23.54 30.22 -9.55
N LYS A 153 -23.07 31.40 -9.12
CA LYS A 153 -23.96 32.53 -8.78
C LYS A 153 -24.73 33.10 -9.96
N ARG A 154 -24.22 32.98 -11.19
CA ARG A 154 -24.92 33.46 -12.39
C ARG A 154 -26.01 32.51 -12.90
N ARG A 155 -26.00 31.25 -12.45
CA ARG A 155 -26.85 30.17 -12.98
C ARG A 155 -27.89 29.66 -11.97
N LEU A 156 -27.79 30.10 -10.72
CA LEU A 156 -28.79 29.95 -9.66
C LEU A 156 -29.63 31.23 -9.59
#